data_AF-A0A2I1HNR4-F1
#
_entry.id   AF-A0A2I1HNR4-F1
#
_cell.length_a   1.000
_cell.length_b   1.000
_cell.length_c   1.000
_cell.angle_alpha   90.00
_cell.angle_beta   90.00
_cell.angle_gamma   90.00
#
_symmetry.space_group_name_H-M   'P 1'
#
loop_
_entity.id
_entity.type
_entity.pdbx_description
1 polymer ?
#
loop_
_entity_poly.entity_id
_entity_poly.type
_entity_poly.pdbx_seq_one_letter_code
_entity_poly.pdbx_strand_id
1 'polypeptide(L)'
;MATADLIVNVNRGLDRIKNHIRGAGTPLTNPANIIDGIRDLLNTIRVTLQNITVERDQYQNLLNDENGRIENLRNELRNTRNQFFRSERLLEESRAQMQRSEQTYKNTYWGLRENWQLAQDRK
;
A
#
# COMPACT_ATOMS: atom_id res chain seq x y z
N MET A 1 5.08 -31.30 -7.42
CA MET A 1 6.11 -31.56 -8.44
C MET A 1 6.43 -30.23 -9.09
N ALA A 2 7.70 -29.84 -9.16
CA ALA A 2 8.06 -28.51 -9.65
C ALA A 2 7.92 -28.45 -11.19
N THR A 3 7.58 -27.30 -11.75
CA THR A 3 7.53 -27.10 -13.21
C THR A 3 8.85 -27.46 -13.90
N ALA A 4 9.98 -27.28 -13.22
CA ALA A 4 11.30 -27.73 -13.66
C ALA A 4 11.37 -29.26 -13.87
N ASP A 5 10.78 -30.05 -12.97
CA ASP A 5 10.77 -31.52 -13.07
C ASP A 5 9.98 -31.98 -14.31
N LEU A 6 8.86 -31.31 -14.58
CA LEU A 6 8.04 -31.56 -15.78
C LEU A 6 8.84 -31.31 -17.07
N ILE A 7 9.57 -30.19 -17.13
CA ILE A 7 10.41 -29.83 -18.28
C ILE A 7 11.55 -30.84 -18.48
N VAL A 8 12.20 -31.26 -17.39
CA VAL A 8 13.24 -32.30 -17.45
C VAL A 8 12.67 -33.61 -18.02
N ASN A 9 11.46 -34.00 -17.61
CA ASN A 9 10.81 -35.21 -18.12
C ASN A 9 10.41 -35.10 -19.60
N VAL A 10 9.92 -33.93 -20.04
CA VAL A 10 9.68 -33.64 -21.46
C VAL A 10 10.97 -33.78 -22.26
N ASN A 11 12.05 -33.14 -21.82
CA ASN A 11 13.35 -33.19 -22.50
C ASN A 11 13.89 -34.62 -22.59
N ARG A 12 13.78 -35.41 -21.52
CA ARG A 12 14.17 -36.83 -21.53
C ARG A 12 13.38 -37.64 -22.56
N GLY A 13 12.07 -37.38 -22.69
CA GLY A 13 11.24 -38.01 -23.72
C GLY A 13 11.68 -37.62 -25.14
N LEU A 14 11.93 -36.34 -25.37
CA LEU A 14 12.41 -35.82 -26.65
C LEU A 14 13.79 -36.36 -27.03
N ASP A 15 14.70 -36.51 -26.06
CA ASP A 15 16.04 -37.08 -26.29
C ASP A 15 15.96 -38.55 -26.74
N ARG A 16 15.02 -39.33 -26.18
CA ARG A 16 14.78 -40.71 -26.63
C ARG A 16 14.33 -40.75 -28.09
N ILE A 17 13.39 -39.87 -28.47
CA ILE A 17 12.91 -39.76 -29.86
C ILE A 17 14.04 -39.33 -30.79
N LYS A 18 14.81 -38.30 -30.39
CA LYS A 18 15.95 -37.78 -31.15
C LYS A 18 17.00 -38.86 -31.41
N ASN A 19 17.38 -39.63 -30.40
CA ASN A 19 18.38 -40.68 -30.52
C ASN A 19 17.92 -41.79 -31.47
N HIS A 20 16.64 -42.17 -31.39
CA HIS A 20 16.04 -43.15 -32.31
C HIS A 20 16.08 -42.70 -33.77
N ILE A 21 15.69 -41.46 -34.07
CA ILE A 21 15.70 -40.90 -35.43
C ILE A 21 17.13 -40.87 -36.00
N ARG A 22 18.14 -40.60 -35.15
CA ARG A 22 19.55 -40.57 -35.56
C ARG A 22 20.18 -41.96 -35.72
N GLY A 23 19.44 -43.04 -35.45
CA GLY A 23 19.98 -44.40 -35.42
C GLY A 23 21.03 -44.61 -34.32
N ALA A 24 21.04 -43.77 -33.30
CA ALA A 24 22.00 -43.82 -32.20
C ALA A 24 21.36 -44.45 -30.96
N GLY A 25 21.91 -45.57 -30.49
CA GLY A 25 21.45 -46.24 -29.27
C GLY A 25 20.34 -47.28 -29.48
N THR A 26 19.61 -47.60 -28.42
CA THR A 26 18.57 -48.63 -28.41
C THR A 26 17.35 -48.22 -29.25
N PRO A 27 16.73 -49.16 -30.01
CA PRO A 27 15.47 -48.89 -30.71
C PRO A 27 14.40 -48.32 -29.78
N LEU A 28 13.61 -47.36 -30.27
CA LEU A 28 12.54 -46.75 -29.51
C LEU A 28 11.43 -47.76 -29.26
N THR A 29 11.30 -48.20 -28.02
CA THR A 29 10.21 -49.08 -27.61
C THR A 29 9.00 -48.25 -27.23
N ASN A 30 7.85 -48.64 -27.79
CA ASN A 30 6.56 -47.99 -27.57
C ASN A 30 6.56 -46.45 -27.76
N PRO A 31 6.80 -45.97 -29.00
CA PRO A 31 6.87 -44.54 -29.31
C PRO A 31 5.57 -43.79 -28.98
N ALA A 32 4.41 -44.44 -29.10
CA ALA A 32 3.12 -43.85 -28.78
C ALA A 32 3.06 -43.40 -27.30
N ASN A 33 3.43 -44.28 -26.37
CA ASN A 33 3.44 -43.95 -24.93
C ASN A 33 4.38 -42.79 -24.59
N ILE A 34 5.52 -42.67 -25.28
CA ILE A 34 6.47 -41.58 -25.05
C ILE A 34 5.88 -40.25 -25.52
N ILE A 35 5.23 -40.25 -26.69
CA ILE A 35 4.57 -39.06 -27.24
C ILE A 35 3.40 -38.64 -26.36
N ASP A 36 2.56 -39.58 -25.92
CA ASP A 36 1.43 -39.30 -25.04
C ASP A 36 1.91 -38.77 -23.67
N GLY A 37 2.95 -39.36 -23.10
CA GLY A 37 3.56 -38.85 -21.87
C GLY A 37 4.10 -37.43 -22.01
N ILE A 38 4.76 -37.09 -23.12
CA ILE A 38 5.21 -35.71 -23.40
C ILE A 38 3.99 -34.77 -23.51
N ARG A 39 2.94 -35.20 -24.21
CA ARG A 39 1.71 -34.40 -24.38
C ARG A 39 1.04 -34.10 -23.05
N ASP A 40 0.94 -35.08 -22.15
CA ASP A 40 0.33 -34.91 -20.82
C ASP A 40 1.15 -33.98 -19.92
N LEU A 41 2.48 -34.12 -19.95
CA LEU A 41 3.39 -33.22 -19.23
C LEU A 41 3.26 -31.78 -19.74
N LEU A 42 3.22 -31.58 -21.07
CA LEU A 42 3.02 -30.25 -21.68
C LEU A 42 1.65 -29.65 -21.32
N ASN A 43 0.58 -30.47 -21.31
CA ASN A 43 -0.73 -30.03 -20.84
C ASN A 43 -0.69 -29.59 -19.37
N THR A 44 0.02 -30.33 -18.52
CA THR A 44 0.19 -29.99 -17.10
C THR A 44 0.92 -28.66 -16.93
N ILE A 45 2.01 -28.45 -17.69
CA ILE A 45 2.76 -27.18 -17.71
C ILE A 45 1.84 -26.04 -18.15
N ARG A 46 1.05 -26.23 -19.22
CA ARG A 46 0.11 -25.22 -19.73
C ARG A 46 -0.90 -24.79 -18.68
N VAL A 47 -1.57 -25.74 -18.02
CA VAL A 47 -2.56 -25.44 -16.98
C VAL A 47 -1.91 -24.72 -15.80
N THR A 48 -0.72 -25.15 -15.39
CA THR A 48 0.03 -24.48 -14.31
C THR A 48 0.32 -23.02 -14.65
N LEU A 49 0.78 -22.74 -15.87
CA LEU A 49 1.04 -21.38 -16.33
C LEU A 49 -0.22 -20.52 -16.40
N GLN A 50 -1.36 -21.10 -16.81
CA GLN A 50 -2.64 -20.39 -16.80
C GLN A 50 -3.05 -19.99 -15.38
N ASN A 51 -2.92 -20.91 -14.41
CA ASN A 51 -3.24 -20.62 -13.02
C ASN A 51 -2.33 -19.54 -12.44
N ILE A 52 -1.02 -19.61 -12.67
CA ILE A 52 -0.05 -18.58 -12.24
C ILE A 52 -0.41 -17.22 -12.84
N THR A 53 -0.84 -17.18 -14.10
CA THR A 53 -1.25 -15.93 -14.76
C THR A 53 -2.47 -15.32 -14.07
N VAL A 54 -3.48 -16.14 -13.76
CA VAL A 54 -4.69 -15.70 -13.05
C VAL A 54 -4.36 -15.21 -11.65
N GLU A 55 -3.53 -15.95 -10.90
CA GLU A 55 -3.08 -15.54 -9.57
C GLU A 55 -2.31 -14.21 -9.61
N ARG A 56 -1.41 -14.04 -10.59
CA ARG A 56 -0.68 -12.78 -10.80
C ARG A 56 -1.65 -11.63 -11.04
N ASP A 57 -2.67 -11.82 -11.87
CA ASP A 57 -3.67 -10.78 -12.15
C ASP A 57 -4.46 -10.41 -10.87
N GLN A 58 -4.80 -11.40 -10.04
CA GLN A 58 -5.44 -11.17 -8.75
C GLN A 58 -4.56 -10.36 -7.80
N TYR A 59 -3.28 -10.72 -7.65
CA TYR A 59 -2.33 -9.97 -6.82
C TYR A 59 -2.14 -8.54 -7.33
N GLN A 60 -2.14 -8.32 -8.65
CA GLN A 60 -2.05 -6.99 -9.23
C GLN A 60 -3.27 -6.13 -8.86
N ASN A 61 -4.47 -6.71 -8.87
CA ASN A 61 -5.69 -6.00 -8.47
C ASN A 61 -5.66 -5.63 -6.97
N LEU A 62 -5.27 -6.56 -6.10
CA LEU A 62 -5.12 -6.29 -4.67
C LEU A 62 -4.10 -5.16 -4.39
N LEU A 63 -2.97 -5.18 -5.12
CA LEU A 63 -1.97 -4.13 -4.99
C LEU A 63 -2.51 -2.75 -5.41
N ASN A 64 -3.31 -2.70 -6.47
CA ASN A 64 -3.93 -1.45 -6.92
C ASN A 64 -4.94 -0.92 -5.90
N ASP A 65 -5.75 -1.81 -5.31
CA ASP A 65 -6.73 -1.45 -4.28
C ASP A 65 -6.05 -0.89 -3.01
N GLU A 66 -4.99 -1.56 -2.54
CA GLU A 66 -4.22 -1.11 -1.38
C GLU A 66 -3.50 0.23 -1.64
N ASN A 67 -2.95 0.43 -2.84
CA ASN A 67 -2.40 1.73 -3.22
C ASN A 67 -3.47 2.84 -3.19
N GLY A 68 -4.68 2.55 -3.66
CA GLY A 68 -5.81 3.48 -3.56
C GLY A 68 -6.17 3.83 -2.11
N ARG A 69 -6.18 2.84 -1.21
CA ARG A 69 -6.41 3.04 0.23
C ARG A 69 -5.32 3.90 0.87
N ILE A 70 -4.05 3.66 0.54
CA ILE A 70 -2.92 4.46 1.04
C ILE A 70 -3.06 5.92 0.61
N GLU A 71 -3.43 6.19 -0.64
CA GLU A 71 -3.63 7.56 -1.11
C GLU A 71 -4.80 8.26 -0.39
N ASN A 72 -5.90 7.55 -0.14
CA ASN A 72 -7.01 8.09 0.65
C ASN A 72 -6.56 8.44 2.08
N LEU A 73 -5.85 7.53 2.76
CA LEU A 73 -5.32 7.77 4.11
C LEU A 73 -4.33 8.95 4.15
N ARG A 74 -3.48 9.09 3.14
CA ARG A 74 -2.58 10.25 3.00
C ARG A 74 -3.35 11.55 2.92
N ASN A 75 -4.42 11.58 2.13
CA ASN A 75 -5.28 12.76 1.99
C ASN A 75 -6.02 13.07 3.30
N GLU A 76 -6.55 12.07 3.98
CA GLU A 76 -7.19 12.23 5.30
C GLU A 76 -6.22 12.77 6.35
N LEU A 77 -5.00 12.23 6.40
CA LEU A 77 -3.95 12.70 7.32
C LEU A 77 -3.59 14.16 7.04
N ARG A 78 -3.43 14.53 5.76
CA ARG A 78 -3.16 15.91 5.34
C ARG A 78 -4.29 16.84 5.75
N ASN A 79 -5.54 16.43 5.54
CA ASN A 79 -6.72 17.23 5.92
C ASN A 79 -6.81 17.41 7.43
N THR A 80 -6.62 16.34 8.20
CA THR A 80 -6.62 16.37 9.67
C THR A 80 -5.52 17.28 10.20
N ARG A 81 -4.31 17.18 9.64
CA ARG A 81 -3.18 18.07 9.99
C ARG A 81 -3.52 19.54 9.73
N ASN A 82 -4.15 19.84 8.59
CA ASN A 82 -4.56 21.21 8.28
C ASN A 82 -5.63 21.73 9.24
N GLN A 83 -6.59 20.89 9.64
CA GLN A 83 -7.61 21.25 10.63
C GLN A 83 -6.99 21.48 12.01
N PHE A 84 -6.03 20.67 12.41
CA PHE A 84 -5.29 20.83 13.65
C PHE A 84 -4.60 22.20 13.71
N PHE A 85 -3.82 22.56 12.69
CA PHE A 85 -3.13 23.86 12.65
C PHE A 85 -4.09 25.05 12.64
N ARG A 86 -5.25 24.93 11.97
CA ARG A 86 -6.30 25.97 12.03
C ARG A 86 -6.84 26.13 13.44
N SER A 87 -7.08 25.01 14.14
CA SER A 87 -7.60 25.02 15.50
C SER A 87 -6.58 25.59 16.49
N GLU A 88 -5.31 25.23 16.35
CA GLU A 88 -4.21 25.77 17.16
C GLU A 88 -4.10 27.29 17.02
N ARG A 89 -4.16 27.79 15.79
CA ARG A 89 -4.16 29.24 15.53
C ARG A 89 -5.35 29.95 16.18
N LEU A 90 -6.56 29.39 16.09
CA LEU A 90 -7.75 29.96 16.73
C LEU A 90 -7.63 29.99 18.26
N LEU A 91 -7.02 28.95 18.86
CA LEU A 91 -6.75 28.90 20.30
C LEU A 91 -5.75 29.99 20.70
N GLU A 92 -4.70 30.21 19.92
CA GLU A 92 -3.72 31.26 20.18
C GLU A 92 -4.34 32.65 20.06
N GLU A 93 -5.15 32.89 19.03
CA GLU A 93 -5.91 34.14 18.86
C GLU A 93 -6.86 34.38 20.04
N SER A 94 -7.57 33.35 20.49
CA SER A 94 -8.47 33.44 21.66
C SER A 94 -7.71 33.77 22.96
N ARG A 95 -6.55 33.14 23.19
CA ARG A 95 -5.68 33.44 24.34
C ARG A 95 -5.19 34.88 24.31
N ALA A 96 -4.76 35.37 23.15
CA ALA A 96 -4.31 36.75 22.99
C ALA A 96 -5.46 37.75 23.26
N GLN A 97 -6.68 37.46 22.80
CA GLN A 97 -7.85 38.29 23.08
C GLN A 97 -8.19 38.31 24.58
N MET A 98 -8.13 37.15 25.26
CA MET A 98 -8.38 37.05 26.69
C MET A 98 -7.36 37.89 27.50
N GLN A 99 -6.08 37.79 27.17
CA GLN A 99 -5.03 38.59 27.81
C GLN A 99 -5.26 40.10 27.61
N ARG A 100 -5.64 40.52 26.40
CA ARG A 100 -5.99 41.93 26.13
C ARG A 100 -7.18 42.38 26.96
N SER A 101 -8.24 41.58 27.02
CA SER A 101 -9.43 41.88 27.82
C SER A 101 -9.10 41.99 29.32
N GLU A 102 -8.28 41.09 29.84
CA GLU A 102 -7.84 41.12 31.23
C GLU A 102 -7.01 42.38 31.53
N GLN A 103 -6.10 42.75 30.62
CA GLN A 103 -5.30 43.95 30.75
C GLN A 103 -6.17 45.21 30.72
N THR A 104 -7.14 45.28 29.80
CA THR A 104 -8.12 46.38 29.74
C THR A 104 -8.89 46.48 31.04
N TYR A 105 -9.42 45.36 31.56
CA TYR A 105 -10.14 45.33 32.83
C TYR A 105 -9.27 45.85 33.99
N LYS A 106 -8.02 45.36 34.09
CA LYS A 106 -7.06 45.83 35.10
C LYS A 106 -6.81 47.33 35.00
N ASN A 107 -6.54 47.82 33.79
CA ASN A 107 -6.27 49.25 33.56
C ASN A 107 -7.48 50.12 33.93
N THR A 108 -8.70 49.71 33.54
CA THR A 108 -9.94 50.42 33.89
C THR A 108 -10.17 50.41 35.40
N TYR A 109 -9.99 49.27 36.07
CA TYR A 109 -10.15 49.16 37.52
C TYR A 109 -9.17 50.09 38.27
N TRP A 110 -7.88 50.03 37.92
CA TRP A 110 -6.87 50.86 38.56
C TRP A 110 -7.07 52.35 38.29
N GLY A 111 -7.40 52.73 37.05
CA GLY A 111 -7.68 54.13 36.72
C GLY A 111 -8.91 54.68 37.45
N LEU A 112 -9.97 53.88 37.61
CA LEU A 112 -11.12 54.27 38.43
C LEU A 112 -10.73 54.45 39.90
N ARG A 113 -9.97 53.51 40.47
CA ARG A 113 -9.53 53.56 41.87
C ARG A 113 -8.68 54.80 42.16
N GLU A 114 -7.73 55.11 41.27
CA GLU A 114 -6.87 56.30 41.38
C GLU A 114 -7.70 57.58 41.39
N ASN A 115 -8.65 57.71 40.47
CA ASN A 115 -9.55 58.87 40.39
C ASN A 115 -10.38 59.03 41.68
N TRP A 116 -10.89 57.93 42.23
CA TRP A 116 -11.60 57.94 43.51
C TRP A 116 -10.72 58.41 44.67
N GLN A 117 -9.47 57.97 44.76
CA GLN A 117 -8.52 58.44 45.77
C GLN A 117 -8.25 59.94 45.65
N LEU A 118 -7.96 60.42 44.43
CA LEU A 118 -7.76 61.84 44.17
C LEU A 118 -8.98 62.70 44.54
N ALA A 119 -10.20 62.17 44.40
CA ALA A 119 -11.41 62.88 44.78
C ALA A 119 -11.61 62.96 46.32
N GLN A 120 -11.11 61.98 47.08
CA GLN A 120 -11.14 62.02 48.55
C GLN A 120 -10.11 63.03 49.08
N ASP A 121 -8.91 63.06 48.51
CA ASP A 121 -7.81 63.95 48.95
C ASP A 121 -8.08 65.44 48.68
N ARG A 122 -9.10 65.78 47.89
CA ARG A 122 -9.52 67.15 47.57
C ARG A 122 -10.57 67.73 48.53
N LYS A 123 -11.01 66.97 49.54
CA LYS A 123 -11.94 67.42 50.59
C LYS A 123 -11.19 67.74 51.87
#